data_AF-A0A2W4NRV3-F1
#
_entry.id   AF-A0A2W4NRV3-F1
#
_cell.length_a   1.000
_cell.length_b   1.000
_cell.length_c   1.000
_cell.angle_alpha   90.00
_cell.angle_beta   90.00
_cell.angle_gamma   90.00
#
_symmetry.space_group_name_H-M   'P 1'
#
loop_
_entity.id
_entity.type
_entity.pdbx_description
1 polymer ?
#
loop_
_entity_poly.entity_id
_entity_poly.type
_entity_poly.pdbx_seq_one_letter_code
_entity_poly.pdbx_strand_id
1 'polypeptide(L)'
;MPRGGAASDVNTARQLAESLGVPAVVKAQAWVTSRAAKKLIHFVETPDDAAQAANALLGQPVGNFNVDTVLVEERLPVEREFYLGLIVDDRERRPVVILSSVGGSGIEEIAREHPDRVASLPVDIRKGLQDFEARDLARRLGIQGKLLLALSNLMVKFYDVARSYDARSAEINPLALTTDGKLVALDCRITVDDYAVFRHPDLGIEIAREMDRPPTELERIAWNVEKNDYRGTFYFLQLESEFRPEDRVVGFHGSGGGGSMMNMDALLARGFKIANFVDTSGNPPASKVYRAARIILSQPRVDAYYMGGSGVASQEQFHSARGLVKAFMDAQLNVPAVIRVGGNGEEQAIEILERANGAFPGPVEAYGRDDSPEFCVERLVKLVENYTPAETVTPREAPPMAEPYTFETISGGTVAYDHALCAHCETKACIKACVPQILSLDGEVPVLNITREEAKRGGCIECLACEVECYFQGNKGGYITLPVPGLDE
;
A
#
# COMPACT_ATOMS: atom_id res chain seq x y z
N MET A 1 14.46 -14.22 25.80
CA MET A 1 14.63 -14.87 24.49
C MET A 1 15.94 -15.65 24.51
N PRO A 2 16.10 -16.67 23.65
CA PRO A 2 17.37 -17.38 23.49
C PRO A 2 18.49 -16.43 23.05
N ARG A 3 19.75 -16.75 23.38
CA ARG A 3 20.91 -16.09 22.76
C ARG A 3 20.97 -16.48 21.28
N GLY A 4 21.28 -15.54 20.41
CA GLY A 4 21.36 -15.77 18.97
C GLY A 4 21.61 -14.52 18.16
N GLY A 5 21.58 -14.68 16.84
CA GLY A 5 21.75 -13.59 15.89
C GLY A 5 21.18 -13.94 14.51
N ALA A 6 20.93 -12.89 13.71
CA ALA A 6 20.52 -13.02 12.32
C ALA A 6 21.74 -13.21 11.42
N ALA A 7 21.60 -14.02 10.38
CA ALA A 7 22.60 -14.25 9.34
C ALA A 7 21.94 -14.19 7.97
N SER A 8 22.54 -13.41 7.05
CA SER A 8 22.12 -13.32 5.64
C SER A 8 23.04 -14.14 4.71
N ASP A 9 24.03 -14.82 5.28
CA ASP A 9 24.96 -15.69 4.56
C ASP A 9 25.40 -16.88 5.43
N VAL A 10 25.92 -17.89 4.74
CA VAL A 10 26.33 -19.18 5.33
C VAL A 10 27.47 -19.02 6.35
N ASN A 11 28.43 -18.13 6.10
CA ASN A 11 29.59 -17.96 6.99
C ASN A 11 29.17 -17.29 8.30
N THR A 12 28.31 -16.28 8.24
CA THR A 12 27.76 -15.62 9.43
C THR A 12 26.96 -16.61 10.27
N ALA A 13 26.14 -17.47 9.65
CA ALA A 13 25.40 -18.51 10.36
C ALA A 13 26.32 -19.49 11.12
N ARG A 14 27.42 -19.92 10.48
CA ARG A 14 28.45 -20.76 11.11
C ARG A 14 29.09 -20.07 12.32
N GLN A 15 29.53 -18.82 12.16
CA GLN A 15 30.19 -18.06 13.22
C GLN A 15 29.27 -17.83 14.42
N LEU A 16 27.99 -17.56 14.18
CA LEU A 16 26.99 -17.46 15.24
C LEU A 16 26.87 -18.78 16.00
N ALA A 17 26.75 -19.91 15.31
CA ALA A 17 26.71 -21.23 15.92
C ALA A 17 27.97 -21.53 16.76
N GLU A 18 29.17 -21.18 16.26
CA GLU A 18 30.43 -21.29 17.02
C GLU A 18 30.39 -20.45 18.30
N SER A 19 29.92 -19.20 18.21
CA SER A 19 29.85 -18.28 19.36
C SER A 19 28.85 -18.71 20.43
N LEU A 20 27.76 -19.38 20.03
CA LEU A 20 26.76 -19.91 20.95
C LEU A 20 27.27 -21.15 21.70
N GLY A 21 28.30 -21.80 21.16
CA GLY A 21 28.85 -23.04 21.67
C GLY A 21 27.86 -24.19 21.55
N VAL A 22 27.22 -24.31 20.36
CA VAL A 22 26.22 -25.32 19.94
C VAL A 22 26.17 -26.62 20.77
N PRO A 23 24.97 -27.20 20.99
CA PRO A 23 23.83 -27.27 20.05
C PRO A 23 22.99 -25.98 19.82
N ALA A 24 22.46 -25.77 18.61
CA ALA A 24 21.69 -24.58 18.20
C ALA A 24 20.46 -24.91 17.30
N VAL A 25 19.71 -23.88 16.92
CA VAL A 25 18.56 -23.94 16.02
C VAL A 25 18.70 -22.86 14.94
N VAL A 26 18.51 -23.23 13.68
CA VAL A 26 18.49 -22.31 12.52
C VAL A 26 17.04 -22.17 12.04
N LYS A 27 16.51 -20.94 12.02
CA LYS A 27 15.12 -20.63 11.68
C LYS A 27 15.04 -19.66 10.51
N ALA A 28 14.37 -20.03 9.43
CA ALA A 28 14.12 -19.10 8.33
C ALA A 28 13.28 -17.90 8.81
N GLN A 29 13.71 -16.69 8.44
CA GLN A 29 12.94 -15.46 8.64
C GLN A 29 12.10 -15.21 7.39
N ALA A 30 10.83 -15.56 7.46
CA ALA A 30 9.85 -15.35 6.40
C ALA A 30 8.50 -15.00 7.03
N TRP A 31 7.73 -14.12 6.39
CA TRP A 31 6.39 -13.70 6.84
C TRP A 31 5.32 -14.75 6.52
N VAL A 32 5.55 -15.97 6.98
CA VAL A 32 4.62 -17.09 6.83
C VAL A 32 4.38 -17.80 8.16
N THR A 33 3.17 -18.34 8.31
CA THR A 33 2.82 -19.17 9.46
C THR A 33 3.30 -20.62 9.27
N SER A 34 3.30 -21.39 10.36
CA SER A 34 3.57 -22.84 10.36
C SER A 34 4.96 -23.24 9.82
N ARG A 35 5.99 -22.43 10.12
CA ARG A 35 7.38 -22.64 9.68
C ARG A 35 7.94 -24.02 10.02
N ALA A 36 7.64 -24.55 11.20
CA ALA A 36 8.03 -25.90 11.60
C ALA A 36 7.45 -26.98 10.67
N ALA A 37 6.15 -26.92 10.35
CA ALA A 37 5.50 -27.85 9.43
C ALA A 37 6.07 -27.74 8.00
N LYS A 38 6.52 -26.54 7.61
CA LYS A 38 7.20 -26.27 6.33
C LYS A 38 8.69 -26.65 6.31
N LYS A 39 9.22 -27.27 7.38
CA LYS A 39 10.64 -27.66 7.53
C LYS A 39 11.61 -26.47 7.44
N LEU A 40 11.20 -25.31 7.94
CA LEU A 40 11.99 -24.07 7.94
C LEU A 40 12.72 -23.82 9.27
N ILE A 41 12.69 -24.80 10.18
CA ILE A 41 13.35 -24.78 11.48
C ILE A 41 14.21 -26.04 11.56
N HIS A 42 15.52 -25.86 11.67
CA HIS A 42 16.51 -26.93 11.68
C HIS A 42 17.25 -26.94 13.01
N PHE A 43 17.24 -28.09 13.69
CA PHE A 43 18.06 -28.30 14.88
C PHE A 43 19.45 -28.76 14.43
N VAL A 44 20.49 -28.14 14.98
CA VAL A 44 21.88 -28.33 14.55
C VAL A 44 22.79 -28.60 15.75
N GLU A 45 23.73 -29.51 15.59
CA GLU A 45 24.62 -29.94 16.69
C GLU A 45 26.02 -29.33 16.54
N THR A 46 26.45 -29.03 15.32
CA THR A 46 27.76 -28.44 15.02
C THR A 46 27.64 -27.14 14.21
N PRO A 47 28.70 -26.31 14.16
CA PRO A 47 28.71 -25.15 13.29
C PRO A 47 28.60 -25.48 11.80
N ASP A 48 29.13 -26.63 11.37
CA ASP A 48 29.01 -27.11 9.99
C ASP A 48 27.56 -27.46 9.65
N ASP A 49 26.81 -28.05 10.59
CA ASP A 49 25.37 -28.30 10.42
C ASP A 49 24.61 -26.98 10.27
N ALA A 50 24.97 -25.96 11.05
CA ALA A 50 24.37 -24.62 10.94
C ALA A 50 24.62 -23.99 9.55
N ALA A 51 25.83 -24.14 9.02
CA ALA A 51 26.18 -23.68 7.68
C ALA A 51 25.36 -24.42 6.61
N GLN A 52 25.21 -25.74 6.72
CA GLN A 52 24.41 -26.55 5.79
C GLN A 52 22.92 -26.17 5.84
N ALA A 53 22.37 -25.98 7.04
CA ALA A 53 20.99 -25.53 7.21
C ALA A 53 20.77 -24.13 6.62
N ALA A 54 21.68 -23.19 6.86
CA ALA A 54 21.62 -21.85 6.27
C ALA A 54 21.67 -21.91 4.73
N ASN A 55 22.56 -22.73 4.16
CA ASN A 55 22.65 -22.92 2.71
C ASN A 55 21.37 -23.54 2.10
N ALA A 56 20.68 -24.40 2.85
CA ALA A 56 19.44 -25.00 2.39
C ALA A 56 18.23 -24.04 2.46
N LEU A 57 18.25 -23.10 3.41
CA LEU A 57 17.15 -22.17 3.64
C LEU A 57 17.30 -20.86 2.87
N LEU A 58 18.48 -20.26 2.84
CA LEU A 58 18.70 -18.96 2.21
C LEU A 58 18.41 -19.02 0.70
N GLY A 59 17.62 -18.06 0.22
CA GLY A 59 17.15 -17.99 -1.17
C GLY A 59 15.99 -18.94 -1.51
N GLN A 60 15.54 -19.78 -0.58
CA GLN A 60 14.41 -20.67 -0.81
C GLN A 60 13.10 -19.86 -0.87
N PRO A 61 12.22 -20.09 -1.86
CA PRO A 61 10.88 -19.52 -1.88
C PRO A 61 9.98 -20.22 -0.86
N VAL A 62 9.26 -19.42 -0.07
CA VAL A 62 8.34 -19.85 0.98
C VAL A 62 7.05 -19.02 0.88
N GLY A 63 6.02 -19.60 0.27
CA GLY A 63 4.84 -18.82 -0.11
C GLY A 63 5.23 -17.79 -1.17
N ASN A 64 4.88 -16.52 -0.95
CA ASN A 64 5.25 -15.42 -1.84
C ASN A 64 6.54 -14.69 -1.40
N PHE A 65 7.28 -15.22 -0.42
CA PHE A 65 8.49 -14.62 0.12
C PHE A 65 9.70 -15.49 -0.16
N ASN A 66 10.88 -14.87 -0.28
CA ASN A 66 12.15 -15.58 -0.22
C ASN A 66 12.75 -15.47 1.17
N VAL A 67 13.54 -16.48 1.57
CA VAL A 67 14.28 -16.43 2.83
C VAL A 67 15.60 -15.70 2.61
N ASP A 68 15.63 -14.41 2.92
CA ASP A 68 16.87 -13.60 2.80
C ASP A 68 17.73 -13.65 4.06
N THR A 69 17.16 -14.14 5.16
CA THR A 69 17.83 -14.18 6.47
C THR A 69 17.39 -15.41 7.26
N VAL A 70 18.34 -16.00 7.98
CA VAL A 70 18.09 -17.03 8.98
C VAL A 70 18.45 -16.51 10.36
N LEU A 71 17.71 -16.94 11.38
CA LEU A 71 17.99 -16.68 12.78
C LEU A 71 18.66 -17.92 13.38
N VAL A 72 19.86 -17.75 13.93
CA VAL A 72 20.62 -18.81 14.60
C VAL A 72 20.57 -18.55 16.11
N GLU A 73 19.98 -19.48 16.85
CA GLU A 73 19.74 -19.34 18.29
C GLU A 73 20.20 -20.58 19.07
N GLU A 74 20.55 -20.42 20.34
CA GLU A 74 20.87 -21.54 21.21
C GLU A 74 19.67 -22.48 21.39
N ARG A 75 19.96 -23.79 21.46
CA ARG A 75 18.93 -24.79 21.76
C ARG A 75 18.70 -24.88 23.26
N LEU A 76 17.49 -24.56 23.71
CA LEU A 76 17.12 -24.60 25.13
C LEU A 76 16.43 -25.92 25.53
N PRO A 77 16.65 -26.43 26.76
CA PRO A 77 15.93 -27.59 27.28
C PRO A 77 14.52 -27.18 27.72
N VAL A 78 13.52 -27.50 26.89
CA VAL A 78 12.11 -27.15 27.12
C VAL A 78 11.43 -28.24 27.96
N GLU A 79 10.80 -27.84 29.07
CA GLU A 79 9.96 -28.70 29.91
C GLU A 79 8.50 -28.66 29.45
N ARG A 80 8.00 -27.46 29.12
CA ARG A 80 6.59 -27.24 28.75
C ARG A 80 6.45 -26.02 27.87
N GLU A 81 5.49 -26.04 26.95
CA GLU A 81 5.16 -24.91 26.07
C GLU A 81 3.78 -24.33 26.35
N PHE A 82 3.68 -23.01 26.21
CA PHE A 82 2.47 -22.21 26.31
C PHE A 82 2.28 -21.39 25.02
N TYR A 83 1.07 -20.89 24.81
CA TYR A 83 0.81 -19.82 23.83
C TYR A 83 0.41 -18.56 24.59
N LEU A 84 0.96 -17.40 24.20
CA LEU A 84 0.54 -16.10 24.69
C LEU A 84 0.30 -15.18 23.50
N GLY A 85 -0.93 -14.68 23.36
CA GLY A 85 -1.34 -13.80 22.28
C GLY A 85 -2.05 -12.55 22.78
N LEU A 86 -2.05 -11.52 21.95
CA LEU A 86 -2.84 -10.31 22.08
C LEU A 86 -3.40 -9.96 20.71
N ILE A 87 -4.69 -9.63 20.67
CA ILE A 87 -5.36 -9.08 19.49
C ILE A 87 -6.17 -7.84 19.87
N VAL A 88 -6.31 -6.89 18.96
CA VAL A 88 -7.36 -5.88 19.06
C VAL A 88 -8.66 -6.51 18.56
N ASP A 89 -9.59 -6.80 19.46
CA ASP A 89 -10.85 -7.47 19.13
C ASP A 89 -11.92 -6.44 18.74
N ASP A 90 -12.43 -6.53 17.52
CA ASP A 90 -13.43 -5.60 16.97
C ASP A 90 -14.79 -5.71 17.67
N ARG A 91 -15.15 -6.89 18.20
CA ARG A 91 -16.42 -7.11 18.89
C ARG A 91 -16.38 -6.51 20.30
N GLU A 92 -15.30 -6.78 21.03
CA GLU A 92 -15.07 -6.25 22.39
C GLU A 92 -14.61 -4.78 22.39
N ARG A 93 -14.17 -4.30 21.22
CA ARG A 93 -13.63 -2.95 20.95
C ARG A 93 -12.49 -2.58 21.88
N ARG A 94 -11.63 -3.55 22.17
CA ARG A 94 -10.48 -3.41 23.08
C ARG A 94 -9.47 -4.54 22.87
N PRO A 95 -8.23 -4.40 23.37
CA PRO A 95 -7.27 -5.49 23.35
C PRO A 95 -7.76 -6.69 24.17
N VAL A 96 -7.54 -7.90 23.66
CA VAL A 96 -7.82 -9.16 24.34
C VAL A 96 -6.52 -9.94 24.45
N VAL A 97 -6.13 -10.27 25.68
CA VAL A 97 -4.99 -11.15 25.96
C VAL A 97 -5.49 -12.59 26.01
N ILE A 98 -4.79 -13.48 25.32
CA ILE A 98 -5.13 -14.89 25.17
C ILE A 98 -3.96 -15.72 25.69
N LEU A 99 -4.24 -16.67 26.57
CA LEU A 99 -3.26 -17.60 27.12
C LEU A 99 -3.73 -19.03 26.87
N SER A 100 -2.85 -19.90 26.37
CA SER A 100 -3.07 -21.35 26.36
C SER A 100 -2.04 -22.07 27.21
N SER A 101 -2.52 -23.07 27.92
CA SER A 101 -1.72 -23.99 28.75
C SER A 101 -0.97 -25.05 27.94
N VAL A 102 -1.22 -25.08 26.62
CA VAL A 102 -0.58 -25.91 25.60
C VAL A 102 -0.13 -24.98 24.46
N GLY A 103 1.16 -24.97 24.15
CA GLY A 103 1.73 -24.29 22.98
C GLY A 103 1.74 -25.17 21.73
N GLY A 104 2.17 -24.61 20.59
CA GLY A 104 2.26 -25.33 19.32
C GLY A 104 1.39 -24.70 18.23
N SER A 105 1.30 -25.37 17.07
CA SER A 105 0.56 -24.84 15.91
C SER A 105 -0.96 -24.88 16.10
N GLY A 106 -1.65 -23.79 15.77
CA GLY A 106 -3.11 -23.73 15.63
C GLY A 106 -3.88 -23.43 16.93
N ILE A 107 -3.76 -22.21 17.47
CA ILE A 107 -4.49 -21.80 18.68
C ILE A 107 -6.02 -21.88 18.48
N GLU A 108 -6.50 -21.66 17.26
CA GLU A 108 -7.91 -21.75 16.89
C GLU A 108 -8.44 -23.19 16.97
N GLU A 109 -7.60 -24.17 16.64
CA GLU A 109 -7.93 -25.60 16.77
C GLU A 109 -7.93 -26.00 18.25
N ILE A 110 -6.90 -25.59 19.01
CA ILE A 110 -6.83 -25.82 20.46
C ILE A 110 -8.05 -25.22 21.16
N ALA A 111 -8.45 -23.99 20.82
CA ALA A 111 -9.62 -23.34 21.39
C ALA A 111 -10.93 -24.09 21.09
N ARG A 112 -11.01 -24.81 19.98
CA ARG A 112 -12.19 -25.59 19.57
C ARG A 112 -12.23 -26.97 20.23
N GLU A 113 -11.11 -27.68 20.23
CA GLU A 113 -11.01 -29.06 20.73
C GLU A 113 -10.80 -29.14 22.23
N HIS A 114 -10.09 -28.14 22.79
CA HIS A 114 -9.69 -28.08 24.20
C HIS A 114 -9.95 -26.68 24.78
N PRO A 115 -11.22 -26.22 24.83
CA PRO A 115 -11.56 -24.89 25.33
C PRO A 115 -11.16 -24.67 26.80
N ASP A 116 -11.01 -25.74 27.59
CA ASP A 116 -10.49 -25.70 28.97
C ASP A 116 -9.00 -25.33 29.06
N ARG A 117 -8.28 -25.40 27.93
CA ARG A 117 -6.84 -25.12 27.84
C ARG A 117 -6.54 -23.70 27.42
N VAL A 118 -7.54 -22.94 27.00
CA VAL A 118 -7.42 -21.55 26.53
C VAL A 118 -8.24 -20.64 27.42
N ALA A 119 -7.67 -19.51 27.83
CA ALA A 119 -8.37 -18.47 28.55
C ALA A 119 -8.07 -17.12 27.91
N SER A 120 -9.06 -16.22 27.90
CA SER A 120 -8.92 -14.87 27.39
C SER A 120 -9.40 -13.82 28.39
N LEU A 121 -8.83 -12.62 28.27
CA LEU A 121 -9.13 -11.46 29.11
C LEU A 121 -9.17 -10.19 28.25
N PRO A 122 -10.35 -9.55 28.11
CA PRO A 122 -10.45 -8.21 27.55
C PRO A 122 -9.84 -7.17 28.51
N VAL A 123 -8.98 -6.30 27.99
CA VAL A 123 -8.22 -5.31 28.79
C VAL A 123 -8.81 -3.90 28.61
N ASP A 124 -9.00 -3.15 29.70
CA ASP A 124 -9.33 -1.72 29.61
C ASP A 124 -8.10 -0.94 29.16
N ILE A 125 -8.14 -0.39 27.94
CA ILE A 125 -7.02 0.35 27.33
C ILE A 125 -6.49 1.50 28.19
N ARG A 126 -7.35 2.14 29.00
CA ARG A 126 -6.96 3.27 29.87
C ARG A 126 -6.15 2.81 31.07
N LYS A 127 -6.44 1.61 31.58
CA LYS A 127 -5.76 1.04 32.75
C LYS A 127 -4.54 0.21 32.36
N GLY A 128 -4.60 -0.46 31.20
CA GLY A 128 -3.65 -1.51 30.83
C GLY A 128 -3.86 -2.79 31.64
N LEU A 129 -3.15 -3.86 31.25
CA LEU A 129 -3.25 -5.16 31.92
C LEU A 129 -2.65 -5.09 33.33
N GLN A 130 -3.47 -5.37 34.36
CA GLN A 130 -3.01 -5.35 35.75
C GLN A 130 -2.50 -6.73 36.21
N ASP A 131 -1.54 -6.72 37.14
CA ASP A 131 -0.95 -7.94 37.71
C ASP A 131 -1.99 -8.92 38.29
N PHE A 132 -3.07 -8.41 38.89
CA PHE A 132 -4.11 -9.28 39.46
C PHE A 132 -4.98 -9.92 38.38
N GLU A 133 -5.22 -9.25 37.25
CA GLU A 133 -5.98 -9.76 36.12
C GLU A 133 -5.16 -10.82 35.36
N ALA A 134 -3.87 -10.54 35.15
CA ALA A 134 -2.92 -11.51 34.60
C ALA A 134 -2.85 -12.79 35.46
N ARG A 135 -2.80 -12.64 36.79
CA ARG A 135 -2.86 -13.79 37.72
C ARG A 135 -4.19 -14.54 37.64
N ASP A 136 -5.31 -13.83 37.52
CA ASP A 136 -6.61 -14.48 37.38
C ASP A 136 -6.69 -15.32 36.10
N LEU A 137 -6.23 -14.74 34.98
CA LEU A 137 -6.18 -15.42 33.69
C LEU A 137 -5.38 -16.73 33.74
N ALA A 138 -4.16 -16.70 34.29
CA ALA A 138 -3.34 -17.89 34.42
C ALA A 138 -3.94 -18.95 35.37
N ARG A 139 -4.60 -18.53 36.47
CA ARG A 139 -5.27 -19.47 37.40
C ARG A 139 -6.41 -20.24 36.76
N ARG A 140 -7.15 -19.65 35.80
CA ARG A 140 -8.22 -20.34 35.05
C ARG A 140 -7.70 -21.57 34.31
N LEU A 141 -6.41 -21.59 33.98
CA LEU A 141 -5.71 -22.70 33.34
C LEU A 141 -4.99 -23.65 34.32
N GLY A 142 -5.29 -23.54 35.63
CA GLY A 142 -4.69 -24.36 36.66
C GLY A 142 -3.23 -24.02 36.98
N ILE A 143 -2.72 -22.86 36.53
CA ILE A 143 -1.33 -22.44 36.79
C ILE A 143 -1.23 -21.86 38.20
N GLN A 144 -0.24 -22.33 38.97
CA GLN A 144 -0.09 -22.03 40.39
C GLN A 144 1.38 -21.76 40.77
N GLY A 145 1.59 -21.39 42.04
CA GLY A 145 2.93 -21.27 42.64
C GLY A 145 3.82 -20.21 41.99
N LYS A 146 5.12 -20.51 41.86
CA LYS A 146 6.11 -19.59 41.28
C LYS A 146 5.85 -19.31 39.80
N LEU A 147 5.38 -20.32 39.06
CA LEU A 147 5.06 -20.19 37.63
C LEU A 147 3.93 -19.17 37.40
N LEU A 148 2.91 -19.16 38.25
CA LEU A 148 1.84 -18.16 38.20
C LEU A 148 2.41 -16.73 38.26
N LEU A 149 3.31 -16.46 39.20
CA LEU A 149 3.92 -15.14 39.36
C LEU A 149 4.78 -14.75 38.15
N ALA A 150 5.61 -15.68 37.67
CA ALA A 150 6.49 -15.44 36.53
C ALA A 150 5.68 -15.18 35.24
N LEU A 151 4.69 -16.03 34.96
CA LEU A 151 3.85 -15.91 33.77
C LEU A 151 3.00 -14.65 33.79
N SER A 152 2.42 -14.30 34.95
CA SER A 152 1.62 -13.08 35.09
C SER A 152 2.44 -11.82 34.83
N ASN A 153 3.65 -11.76 35.38
CA ASN A 153 4.56 -10.63 35.17
C ASN A 153 5.02 -10.54 33.70
N LEU A 154 5.24 -11.69 33.05
CA LEU A 154 5.53 -11.75 31.61
C LEU A 154 4.34 -11.24 30.77
N MET A 155 3.11 -11.63 31.10
CA MET A 155 1.90 -11.17 30.38
C MET A 155 1.73 -9.65 30.43
N VAL A 156 1.99 -9.03 31.59
CA VAL A 156 1.95 -7.56 31.73
C VAL A 156 3.00 -6.90 30.84
N LYS A 157 4.25 -7.38 30.88
CA LYS A 157 5.32 -6.87 30.00
C LYS A 157 5.03 -7.06 28.53
N PHE A 158 4.45 -8.20 28.16
CA PHE A 158 4.04 -8.50 26.78
C PHE A 158 2.95 -7.54 26.30
N TYR A 159 1.94 -7.26 27.14
CA TYR A 159 0.93 -6.24 26.86
C TYR A 159 1.57 -4.85 26.69
N ASP A 160 2.51 -4.48 27.56
CA ASP A 160 3.20 -3.19 27.47
C ASP A 160 4.00 -3.07 26.18
N VAL A 161 4.70 -4.12 25.74
CA VAL A 161 5.37 -4.15 24.43
C VAL A 161 4.37 -3.95 23.29
N ALA A 162 3.29 -4.74 23.27
CA ALA A 162 2.27 -4.63 22.23
C ALA A 162 1.66 -3.22 22.18
N ARG A 163 1.42 -2.60 23.34
CA ARG A 163 0.91 -1.23 23.43
C ARG A 163 1.93 -0.18 22.98
N SER A 164 3.19 -0.33 23.39
CA SER A 164 4.26 0.63 23.07
C SER A 164 4.58 0.67 21.58
N TYR A 165 4.44 -0.45 20.88
CA TYR A 165 4.68 -0.55 19.43
C TYR A 165 3.40 -0.51 18.59
N ASP A 166 2.28 -0.06 19.16
CA ASP A 166 0.98 0.01 18.47
C ASP A 166 0.61 -1.29 17.73
N ALA A 167 0.83 -2.43 18.38
CA ALA A 167 0.56 -3.73 17.79
C ALA A 167 -0.95 -3.95 17.64
N ARG A 168 -1.37 -4.30 16.42
CA ARG A 168 -2.71 -4.82 16.12
C ARG A 168 -2.86 -6.26 16.61
N SER A 169 -1.79 -7.04 16.49
CA SER A 169 -1.67 -8.37 17.08
C SER A 169 -0.23 -8.64 17.50
N ALA A 170 -0.07 -9.40 18.58
CA ALA A 170 1.22 -9.92 19.01
C ALA A 170 1.01 -11.36 19.48
N GLU A 171 1.96 -12.25 19.21
CA GLU A 171 1.92 -13.62 19.71
C GLU A 171 3.32 -14.15 20.00
N ILE A 172 3.43 -14.94 21.06
CA ILE A 172 4.59 -15.75 21.41
C ILE A 172 4.16 -17.19 21.32
N ASN A 173 4.65 -17.91 20.31
CA ASN A 173 4.28 -19.29 20.06
C ASN A 173 5.45 -20.15 19.53
N PRO A 174 6.14 -20.92 20.38
CA PRO A 174 5.81 -21.18 21.78
C PRO A 174 6.48 -20.21 22.77
N LEU A 175 5.78 -19.95 23.89
CA LEU A 175 6.37 -19.49 25.14
C LEU A 175 6.81 -20.72 25.94
N ALA A 176 8.12 -20.97 26.02
CA ALA A 176 8.65 -22.15 26.70
C ALA A 176 8.93 -21.90 28.19
N LEU A 177 8.61 -22.89 29.00
CA LEU A 177 9.19 -23.10 30.32
C LEU A 177 10.37 -24.06 30.17
N THR A 178 11.56 -23.60 30.51
CA THR A 178 12.77 -24.41 30.50
C THR A 178 12.88 -25.28 31.74
N THR A 179 13.69 -26.34 31.69
CA THR A 179 13.91 -27.25 32.83
C THR A 179 14.54 -26.58 34.05
N ASP A 180 15.18 -25.41 33.88
CA ASP A 180 15.69 -24.58 34.99
C ASP A 180 14.65 -23.55 35.50
N GLY A 181 13.40 -23.65 35.05
CA GLY A 181 12.26 -22.89 35.54
C GLY A 181 12.12 -21.47 34.98
N LYS A 182 12.77 -21.16 33.84
CA LYS A 182 12.67 -19.84 33.19
C LYS A 182 11.61 -19.86 32.08
N LEU A 183 10.92 -18.73 31.93
CA LEU A 183 10.03 -18.49 30.80
C LEU A 183 10.79 -17.79 29.67
N VAL A 184 10.75 -18.36 28.47
CA VAL A 184 11.48 -17.88 27.30
C VAL A 184 10.55 -17.89 26.09
N ALA A 185 10.37 -16.73 25.45
CA ALA A 185 9.77 -16.64 24.12
C ALA A 185 10.71 -17.30 23.11
N LEU A 186 10.34 -18.47 22.57
CA LEU A 186 11.13 -19.16 21.54
C LEU A 186 10.79 -18.67 20.14
N ASP A 187 9.63 -18.07 19.98
CA ASP A 187 9.19 -17.45 18.75
C ASP A 187 8.28 -16.26 19.08
N CYS A 188 8.24 -15.28 18.19
CA CYS A 188 7.39 -14.11 18.33
C CYS A 188 6.97 -13.59 16.96
N ARG A 189 5.70 -13.21 16.83
CA ARG A 189 5.18 -12.46 15.69
C ARG A 189 4.41 -11.26 16.21
N ILE A 190 4.74 -10.08 15.70
CA ILE A 190 4.05 -8.84 16.02
C ILE A 190 3.63 -8.18 14.71
N THR A 191 2.37 -7.82 14.61
CA THR A 191 1.82 -7.01 13.52
C THR A 191 1.54 -5.62 14.10
N VAL A 192 2.24 -4.62 13.60
CA VAL A 192 2.08 -3.21 13.96
C VAL A 192 0.92 -2.61 13.15
N ASP A 193 0.18 -1.67 13.72
CA ASP A 193 -0.79 -0.88 12.97
C ASP A 193 -0.08 -0.04 11.91
N ASP A 194 -0.40 -0.26 10.63
CA ASP A 194 0.12 0.48 9.49
C ASP A 194 -0.01 2.01 9.67
N TYR A 195 -1.09 2.48 10.31
CA TYR A 195 -1.27 3.91 10.59
C TYR A 195 -0.36 4.46 11.68
N ALA A 196 0.30 3.61 12.45
CA ALA A 196 1.21 4.00 13.52
C ALA A 196 2.70 3.92 13.12
N VAL A 197 3.04 3.30 11.98
CA VAL A 197 4.43 3.06 11.55
C VAL A 197 5.28 4.33 11.52
N PHE A 198 4.71 5.49 11.17
CA PHE A 198 5.44 6.77 11.16
C PHE A 198 5.99 7.18 12.54
N ARG A 199 5.45 6.62 13.63
CA ARG A 199 5.92 6.84 15.02
C ARG A 199 7.03 5.88 15.44
N HIS A 200 7.29 4.85 14.64
CA HIS A 200 8.22 3.76 14.93
C HIS A 200 9.33 3.64 13.87
N PRO A 201 10.12 4.72 13.63
CA PRO A 201 11.18 4.70 12.61
C PRO A 201 12.28 3.66 12.92
N ASP A 202 12.43 3.27 14.18
CA ASP A 202 13.35 2.25 14.67
C ASP A 202 13.03 0.84 14.16
N LEU A 203 11.78 0.58 13.73
CA LEU A 203 11.38 -0.71 13.19
C LEU A 203 11.84 -0.95 11.74
N GLY A 204 12.31 0.09 11.05
CA GLY A 204 12.80 -0.04 9.66
C GLY A 204 11.73 -0.46 8.65
N ILE A 205 10.44 -0.28 8.95
CA ILE A 205 9.33 -0.59 8.04
C ILE A 205 9.29 0.49 6.94
N GLU A 206 9.71 0.12 5.73
CA GLU A 206 9.76 1.07 4.61
C GLU A 206 8.38 1.43 4.06
N ILE A 207 7.49 0.43 3.99
CA ILE A 207 6.13 0.55 3.45
C ILE A 207 5.15 0.16 4.55
N ALA A 208 4.38 1.13 5.02
CA ALA A 208 3.36 0.94 6.05
C ALA A 208 2.06 0.41 5.42
N ARG A 209 2.15 -0.78 4.82
CA ARG A 209 1.01 -1.52 4.25
C ARG A 209 1.24 -3.00 4.50
N GLU A 210 0.25 -3.66 5.08
CA GLU A 210 0.24 -5.11 5.18
C GLU A 210 0.11 -5.74 3.78
N MET A 211 1.04 -6.63 3.45
CA MET A 211 1.10 -7.32 2.16
C MET A 211 1.43 -8.79 2.37
N ASP A 212 0.84 -9.66 1.56
CA ASP A 212 1.08 -11.10 1.57
C ASP A 212 2.32 -11.52 0.75
N ARG A 213 3.05 -10.53 0.22
CA ARG A 213 4.28 -10.66 -0.55
C ARG A 213 5.15 -9.40 -0.42
N PRO A 214 6.44 -9.43 -0.79
CA PRO A 214 7.23 -8.23 -0.92
C PRO A 214 6.58 -7.24 -1.91
N PRO A 215 6.69 -5.93 -1.66
CA PRO A 215 6.13 -4.91 -2.55
C PRO A 215 6.85 -4.91 -3.89
N THR A 216 6.07 -4.84 -4.97
CA THR A 216 6.56 -4.67 -6.33
C THR A 216 7.21 -3.30 -6.51
N GLU A 217 7.90 -3.14 -7.64
CA GLU A 217 8.45 -1.85 -8.05
C GLU A 217 7.36 -0.76 -8.15
N LEU A 218 6.23 -1.05 -8.81
CA LEU A 218 5.12 -0.09 -8.93
C LEU A 218 4.49 0.27 -7.57
N GLU A 219 4.43 -0.68 -6.64
CA GLU A 219 3.94 -0.42 -5.28
C GLU A 219 4.89 0.48 -4.48
N ARG A 220 6.21 0.31 -4.66
CA ARG A 220 7.23 1.20 -4.08
C ARG A 220 7.17 2.60 -4.67
N ILE A 221 6.98 2.72 -5.99
CA ILE A 221 6.79 4.00 -6.68
C ILE A 221 5.54 4.69 -6.15
N ALA A 222 4.40 3.98 -6.08
CA ALA A 222 3.15 4.51 -5.56
C ALA A 222 3.26 4.97 -4.10
N TRP A 223 3.94 4.20 -3.25
CA TRP A 223 4.20 4.57 -1.87
C TRP A 223 5.03 5.86 -1.76
N ASN A 224 6.05 6.03 -2.60
CA ASN A 224 6.88 7.24 -2.61
C ASN A 224 6.09 8.49 -3.01
N VAL A 225 5.07 8.35 -3.86
CA VAL A 225 4.14 9.43 -4.19
C VAL A 225 3.23 9.77 -3.00
N GLU A 226 2.73 8.76 -2.28
CA GLU A 226 1.71 8.94 -1.24
C GLU A 226 2.28 9.38 0.11
N LYS A 227 3.41 8.81 0.56
CA LYS A 227 3.86 8.85 1.96
C LYS A 227 4.03 10.24 2.58
N ASN A 228 4.20 11.27 1.76
CA ASN A 228 4.43 12.66 2.20
C ASN A 228 3.35 13.64 1.70
N ASP A 229 2.29 13.16 1.03
CA ASP A 229 1.19 14.00 0.57
C ASP A 229 -0.11 13.60 1.28
N TYR A 230 -0.53 14.36 2.28
CA TYR A 230 -1.73 14.07 3.07
C TYR A 230 -3.03 14.61 2.43
N ARG A 231 -2.97 15.15 1.21
CA ARG A 231 -4.14 15.71 0.50
C ARG A 231 -4.87 14.58 -0.23
N GLY A 232 -5.88 14.02 0.42
CA GLY A 232 -6.58 12.82 -0.04
C GLY A 232 -5.68 11.58 -0.03
N THR A 233 -6.25 10.44 -0.40
CA THR A 233 -5.61 9.13 -0.38
C THR A 233 -5.15 8.75 -1.78
N PHE A 234 -4.00 8.10 -1.88
CA PHE A 234 -3.59 7.29 -3.02
C PHE A 234 -3.11 5.91 -2.54
N TYR A 235 -4.00 4.94 -2.63
CA TYR A 235 -3.68 3.53 -2.42
C TYR A 235 -3.46 2.85 -3.76
N PHE A 236 -2.46 1.98 -3.86
CA PHE A 236 -2.14 1.18 -5.04
C PHE A 236 -1.65 -0.19 -4.57
N LEU A 237 -2.19 -1.24 -5.18
CA LEU A 237 -1.81 -2.63 -4.97
C LEU A 237 -1.94 -3.38 -6.30
N GLN A 238 -0.93 -4.13 -6.70
CA GLN A 238 -1.05 -5.03 -7.85
C GLN A 238 -1.73 -6.32 -7.42
N LEU A 239 -2.79 -6.72 -8.13
CA LEU A 239 -3.60 -7.88 -7.78
C LEU A 239 -3.13 -9.12 -8.53
N GLU A 240 -3.08 -9.03 -9.86
CA GLU A 240 -2.66 -10.13 -10.73
C GLU A 240 -1.66 -9.57 -11.75
N SER A 241 -0.60 -10.34 -12.02
CA SER A 241 0.45 -9.96 -12.98
C SER A 241 0.61 -11.00 -14.09
N GLU A 242 0.12 -12.22 -13.87
CA GLU A 242 0.19 -13.31 -14.84
C GLU A 242 -1.16 -13.47 -15.55
N PHE A 243 -1.26 -12.92 -16.74
CA PHE A 243 -2.46 -12.99 -17.57
C PHE A 243 -2.22 -13.89 -18.78
N ARG A 244 -3.24 -14.69 -19.14
CA ARG A 244 -3.24 -15.49 -20.37
C ARG A 244 -3.63 -14.65 -21.56
N PRO A 245 -3.13 -14.90 -22.78
CA PRO A 245 -3.39 -14.03 -23.95
C PRO A 245 -4.87 -13.71 -24.22
N GLU A 246 -5.79 -14.59 -23.83
CA GLU A 246 -7.24 -14.43 -23.97
C GLU A 246 -7.91 -13.57 -22.88
N ASP A 247 -7.23 -13.29 -21.76
CA ASP A 247 -7.77 -12.48 -20.68
C ASP A 247 -7.99 -11.03 -21.13
N ARG A 248 -9.12 -10.44 -20.73
CA ARG A 248 -9.39 -9.01 -20.87
C ARG A 248 -8.99 -8.30 -19.59
N VAL A 249 -7.85 -7.62 -19.60
CA VAL A 249 -7.25 -7.02 -18.40
C VAL A 249 -7.64 -5.56 -18.28
N VAL A 250 -8.17 -5.17 -17.13
CA VAL A 250 -8.55 -3.79 -16.83
C VAL A 250 -7.62 -3.18 -15.78
N GLY A 251 -7.08 -2.00 -16.09
CA GLY A 251 -6.43 -1.12 -15.13
C GLY A 251 -7.52 -0.41 -14.33
N PHE A 252 -7.66 -0.74 -13.06
CA PHE A 252 -8.78 -0.26 -12.24
C PHE A 252 -8.37 0.91 -11.36
N HIS A 253 -9.15 1.98 -11.40
CA HIS A 253 -8.97 3.20 -10.63
C HIS A 253 -10.20 3.44 -9.75
N GLY A 254 -10.12 3.06 -8.48
CA GLY A 254 -11.19 3.29 -7.52
C GLY A 254 -11.24 4.71 -6.97
N SER A 255 -12.43 5.16 -6.57
CA SER A 255 -12.62 6.38 -5.76
C SER A 255 -13.60 6.12 -4.61
N GLY A 256 -13.03 5.65 -3.49
CA GLY A 256 -13.71 5.28 -2.25
C GLY A 256 -13.98 3.79 -2.14
N GLY A 257 -13.42 3.14 -1.10
CA GLY A 257 -13.37 1.68 -0.94
C GLY A 257 -14.68 0.92 -1.26
N GLY A 258 -15.79 1.24 -0.58
CA GLY A 258 -17.07 0.54 -0.78
C GLY A 258 -17.61 0.62 -2.21
N GLY A 259 -17.55 1.81 -2.83
CA GLY A 259 -17.99 2.00 -4.22
C GLY A 259 -17.05 1.36 -5.22
N SER A 260 -15.74 1.41 -4.97
CA SER A 260 -14.74 0.75 -5.80
C SER A 260 -14.98 -0.76 -5.88
N MET A 261 -15.25 -1.42 -4.75
CA MET A 261 -15.52 -2.87 -4.73
C MET A 261 -16.75 -3.25 -5.57
N MET A 262 -17.83 -2.46 -5.52
CA MET A 262 -19.03 -2.72 -6.36
C MET A 262 -18.72 -2.63 -7.86
N ASN A 263 -17.83 -1.72 -8.26
CA ASN A 263 -17.40 -1.62 -9.66
C ASN A 263 -16.49 -2.80 -10.06
N MET A 264 -15.63 -3.27 -9.15
CA MET A 264 -14.82 -4.47 -9.37
C MET A 264 -15.72 -5.70 -9.55
N ASP A 265 -16.74 -5.87 -8.72
CA ASP A 265 -17.71 -6.97 -8.86
C ASP A 265 -18.41 -6.94 -10.22
N ALA A 266 -18.81 -5.76 -10.70
CA ALA A 266 -19.41 -5.60 -12.02
C ALA A 266 -18.45 -5.98 -13.16
N LEU A 267 -17.17 -5.59 -13.05
CA LEU A 267 -16.12 -5.96 -14.02
C LEU A 267 -15.88 -7.48 -14.04
N LEU A 268 -15.73 -8.09 -12.86
CA LEU A 268 -15.54 -9.53 -12.70
C LEU A 268 -16.75 -10.32 -13.24
N ALA A 269 -17.97 -9.84 -12.99
CA ALA A 269 -19.20 -10.45 -13.51
C ALA A 269 -19.27 -10.46 -15.05
N ARG A 270 -18.54 -9.55 -15.72
CA ARG A 270 -18.39 -9.51 -17.18
C ARG A 270 -17.11 -10.13 -17.69
N GLY A 271 -16.35 -10.82 -16.82
CA GLY A 271 -15.18 -11.61 -17.19
C GLY A 271 -13.93 -10.79 -17.46
N PHE A 272 -13.84 -9.56 -16.94
CA PHE A 272 -12.57 -8.84 -16.90
C PHE A 272 -11.67 -9.42 -15.80
N LYS A 273 -10.36 -9.35 -16.02
CA LYS A 273 -9.31 -9.54 -15.02
C LYS A 273 -8.82 -8.19 -14.56
N ILE A 274 -8.66 -7.99 -13.26
CA ILE A 274 -8.30 -6.69 -12.70
C ILE A 274 -6.81 -6.69 -12.38
N ALA A 275 -6.04 -5.83 -13.04
CA ALA A 275 -4.58 -5.77 -12.86
C ALA A 275 -4.17 -5.28 -11.47
N ASN A 276 -4.88 -4.29 -10.97
CA ASN A 276 -4.51 -3.55 -9.77
C ASN A 276 -5.76 -3.09 -9.02
N PHE A 277 -5.58 -2.74 -7.76
CA PHE A 277 -6.51 -1.93 -7.00
C PHE A 277 -5.89 -0.57 -6.74
N VAL A 278 -6.61 0.50 -7.10
CA VAL A 278 -6.26 1.86 -6.72
C VAL A 278 -7.42 2.51 -5.99
N ASP A 279 -7.11 3.35 -5.00
CA ASP A 279 -8.08 4.25 -4.39
C ASP A 279 -7.56 5.69 -4.39
N THR A 280 -8.26 6.59 -5.09
CA THR A 280 -8.08 8.05 -5.01
C THR A 280 -9.30 8.73 -4.39
N SER A 281 -9.39 8.60 -3.07
CA SER A 281 -10.47 9.13 -2.23
C SER A 281 -10.01 10.30 -1.35
N GLY A 282 -10.93 10.93 -0.61
CA GLY A 282 -10.58 12.02 0.32
C GLY A 282 -10.25 13.35 -0.35
N ASN A 283 -10.77 13.60 -1.55
CA ASN A 283 -10.56 14.81 -2.34
C ASN A 283 -9.08 15.07 -2.70
N PRO A 284 -8.41 14.12 -3.38
CA PRO A 284 -7.02 14.27 -3.76
C PRO A 284 -6.86 15.34 -4.85
N PRO A 285 -5.71 16.04 -4.89
CA PRO A 285 -5.42 17.00 -5.96
C PRO A 285 -5.29 16.27 -7.31
N ALA A 286 -5.55 16.99 -8.39
CA ALA A 286 -5.45 16.46 -9.76
C ALA A 286 -4.08 15.81 -10.04
N SER A 287 -3.00 16.35 -9.47
CA SER A 287 -1.65 15.80 -9.62
C SER A 287 -1.47 14.42 -8.99
N LYS A 288 -2.16 14.13 -7.87
CA LYS A 288 -2.15 12.79 -7.25
C LYS A 288 -2.91 11.79 -8.12
N VAL A 289 -4.07 12.18 -8.65
CA VAL A 289 -4.84 11.37 -9.61
C VAL A 289 -4.04 11.11 -10.89
N TYR A 290 -3.33 12.11 -11.40
CA TYR A 290 -2.41 11.98 -12.54
C TYR A 290 -1.35 10.90 -12.30
N ARG A 291 -0.66 10.96 -11.15
CA ARG A 291 0.39 9.97 -10.80
C ARG A 291 -0.19 8.56 -10.66
N ALA A 292 -1.36 8.43 -10.02
CA ALA A 292 -2.06 7.16 -9.92
C ALA A 292 -2.39 6.58 -11.31
N ALA A 293 -2.93 7.41 -12.21
CA ALA A 293 -3.25 6.98 -13.57
C ALA A 293 -2.00 6.60 -14.37
N ARG A 294 -0.89 7.34 -14.27
CA ARG A 294 0.39 6.99 -14.90
C ARG A 294 0.92 5.63 -14.43
N ILE A 295 0.86 5.35 -13.13
CA ILE A 295 1.30 4.06 -12.55
C ILE A 295 0.37 2.91 -12.99
N ILE A 296 -0.94 3.14 -13.12
CA ILE A 296 -1.85 2.12 -13.65
C ILE A 296 -1.51 1.80 -15.11
N LEU A 297 -1.28 2.83 -15.93
CA LEU A 297 -1.03 2.71 -17.36
C LEU A 297 0.37 2.19 -17.70
N SER A 298 1.33 2.27 -16.78
CA SER A 298 2.67 1.70 -16.98
C SER A 298 2.73 0.19 -16.75
N GLN A 299 1.63 -0.43 -16.32
CA GLN A 299 1.56 -1.88 -16.18
C GLN A 299 1.67 -2.53 -17.57
N PRO A 300 2.41 -3.65 -17.71
CA PRO A 300 2.78 -4.20 -19.01
C PRO A 300 1.60 -4.71 -19.83
N ARG A 301 0.45 -4.98 -19.20
CA ARG A 301 -0.74 -5.48 -19.86
C ARG A 301 -2.01 -4.89 -19.26
N VAL A 302 -2.57 -3.90 -19.96
CA VAL A 302 -3.86 -3.29 -19.67
C VAL A 302 -4.57 -3.15 -21.01
N ASP A 303 -5.72 -3.83 -21.18
CA ASP A 303 -6.53 -3.81 -22.40
C ASP A 303 -7.64 -2.76 -22.33
N ALA A 304 -7.92 -2.26 -21.13
CA ALA A 304 -8.97 -1.30 -20.83
C ALA A 304 -8.65 -0.52 -19.55
N TYR A 305 -9.11 0.73 -19.46
CA TYR A 305 -9.02 1.53 -18.24
C TYR A 305 -10.43 1.72 -17.65
N TYR A 306 -10.58 1.53 -16.35
CA TYR A 306 -11.85 1.78 -15.69
C TYR A 306 -11.64 2.58 -14.42
N MET A 307 -12.26 3.76 -14.34
CA MET A 307 -12.37 4.49 -13.08
C MET A 307 -13.79 4.41 -12.55
N GLY A 308 -13.96 4.06 -11.27
CA GLY A 308 -15.26 4.05 -10.65
C GLY A 308 -15.20 4.12 -9.13
N GLY A 309 -16.04 4.98 -8.57
CA GLY A 309 -16.20 5.15 -7.13
C GLY A 309 -17.65 5.00 -6.67
N SER A 310 -17.92 5.51 -5.48
CA SER A 310 -19.32 5.73 -5.06
C SER A 310 -20.00 6.75 -5.98
N GLY A 311 -21.32 6.65 -6.17
CA GLY A 311 -22.07 7.64 -6.95
C GLY A 311 -22.24 9.00 -6.23
N VAL A 312 -21.87 9.12 -4.95
CA VAL A 312 -22.17 10.30 -4.14
C VAL A 312 -20.97 10.67 -3.27
N ALA A 313 -19.92 11.20 -3.91
CA ALA A 313 -18.76 11.70 -3.20
C ALA A 313 -18.83 13.22 -2.99
N SER A 314 -18.42 13.70 -1.80
CA SER A 314 -18.13 15.13 -1.56
C SER A 314 -16.80 15.59 -2.17
N GLN A 315 -16.12 14.69 -2.88
CA GLN A 315 -14.91 14.98 -3.64
C GLN A 315 -15.26 15.69 -4.94
N GLU A 316 -14.48 16.72 -5.25
CA GLU A 316 -14.62 17.50 -6.46
C GLU A 316 -14.15 16.69 -7.68
N GLN A 317 -15.09 16.15 -8.44
CA GLN A 317 -14.80 15.21 -9.53
C GLN A 317 -13.98 15.84 -10.67
N PHE A 318 -14.07 17.16 -10.85
CA PHE A 318 -13.27 17.87 -11.85
C PHE A 318 -11.76 17.81 -11.58
N HIS A 319 -11.32 17.58 -10.33
CA HIS A 319 -9.90 17.32 -10.04
C HIS A 319 -9.47 15.97 -10.61
N SER A 320 -10.31 14.95 -10.43
CA SER A 320 -10.06 13.62 -11.01
C SER A 320 -10.04 13.67 -12.53
N ALA A 321 -11.02 14.32 -13.15
CA ALA A 321 -11.06 14.49 -14.61
C ALA A 321 -9.80 15.17 -15.16
N ARG A 322 -9.33 16.27 -14.55
CA ARG A 322 -8.09 16.97 -14.96
C ARG A 322 -6.85 16.09 -14.83
N GLY A 323 -6.74 15.34 -13.73
CA GLY A 323 -5.64 14.40 -13.50
C GLY A 323 -5.61 13.29 -14.54
N LEU A 324 -6.77 12.70 -14.83
CA LEU A 324 -6.94 11.66 -15.84
C LEU A 324 -6.62 12.19 -17.25
N VAL A 325 -7.20 13.31 -17.66
CA VAL A 325 -6.97 13.88 -19.00
C VAL A 325 -5.48 14.15 -19.22
N LYS A 326 -4.80 14.75 -18.23
CA LYS A 326 -3.35 14.95 -18.31
C LYS A 326 -2.59 13.61 -18.43
N ALA A 327 -2.95 12.61 -17.63
CA ALA A 327 -2.28 11.30 -17.69
C ALA A 327 -2.52 10.60 -19.02
N PHE A 328 -3.73 10.66 -19.56
CA PHE A 328 -4.11 10.08 -20.85
C PHE A 328 -3.43 10.78 -22.01
N MET A 329 -3.28 12.10 -21.96
CA MET A 329 -2.51 12.84 -22.95
C MET A 329 -1.03 12.50 -22.91
N ASP A 330 -0.43 12.43 -21.71
CA ASP A 330 1.00 12.16 -21.57
C ASP A 330 1.37 10.72 -21.93
N ALA A 331 0.60 9.76 -21.43
CA ALA A 331 0.78 8.33 -21.75
C ALA A 331 0.23 7.95 -23.14
N GLN A 332 -0.42 8.89 -23.84
CA GLN A 332 -1.12 8.65 -25.10
C GLN A 332 -2.06 7.43 -25.00
N LEU A 333 -3.02 7.50 -24.07
CA LEU A 333 -3.98 6.42 -23.77
C LEU A 333 -4.46 5.76 -25.07
N ASN A 334 -4.10 4.48 -25.24
CA ASN A 334 -4.37 3.72 -26.45
C ASN A 334 -5.32 2.55 -26.20
N VAL A 335 -6.01 2.55 -25.08
CA VAL A 335 -7.02 1.54 -24.74
C VAL A 335 -8.34 2.22 -24.39
N PRO A 336 -9.48 1.56 -24.57
CA PRO A 336 -10.76 2.09 -24.16
C PRO A 336 -10.81 2.41 -22.67
N ALA A 337 -11.44 3.52 -22.32
CA ALA A 337 -11.63 3.92 -20.95
C ALA A 337 -13.10 4.26 -20.64
N VAL A 338 -13.58 3.79 -19.48
CA VAL A 338 -14.85 4.23 -18.92
C VAL A 338 -14.63 4.83 -17.55
N ILE A 339 -15.14 6.04 -17.34
CA ILE A 339 -14.93 6.84 -16.14
C ILE A 339 -16.28 7.14 -15.49
N ARG A 340 -16.58 6.48 -14.38
CA ARG A 340 -17.77 6.73 -13.57
C ARG A 340 -17.44 7.67 -12.41
N VAL A 341 -17.78 8.94 -12.57
CA VAL A 341 -17.43 10.06 -11.66
C VAL A 341 -18.69 10.67 -11.06
N GLY A 342 -19.23 10.05 -10.00
CA GLY A 342 -20.42 10.55 -9.30
C GLY A 342 -20.10 11.47 -8.13
N GLY A 343 -20.79 12.61 -8.01
CA GLY A 343 -20.67 13.51 -6.86
C GLY A 343 -20.55 14.99 -7.20
N ASN A 344 -19.79 15.75 -6.40
CA ASN A 344 -19.60 17.18 -6.61
C ASN A 344 -18.92 17.50 -7.95
N GLY A 345 -19.53 18.38 -8.74
CA GLY A 345 -18.97 18.84 -10.01
C GLY A 345 -18.87 17.76 -11.09
N GLU A 346 -19.67 16.69 -10.99
CA GLU A 346 -19.66 15.59 -11.96
C GLU A 346 -19.97 16.04 -13.40
N GLU A 347 -20.91 16.96 -13.60
CA GLU A 347 -21.25 17.49 -14.93
C GLU A 347 -20.03 18.14 -15.59
N GLN A 348 -19.28 18.94 -14.82
CA GLN A 348 -18.03 19.55 -15.28
C GLN A 348 -16.94 18.49 -15.52
N ALA A 349 -16.87 17.46 -14.68
CA ALA A 349 -15.91 16.38 -14.83
C ALA A 349 -16.14 15.59 -16.13
N ILE A 350 -17.41 15.27 -16.42
CA ILE A 350 -17.84 14.61 -17.66
C ILE A 350 -17.50 15.48 -18.86
N GLU A 351 -17.84 16.77 -18.85
CA GLU A 351 -17.50 17.70 -19.95
C GLU A 351 -15.99 17.75 -20.23
N ILE A 352 -15.16 17.80 -19.18
CA ILE A 352 -13.69 17.79 -19.30
C ILE A 352 -13.19 16.51 -19.99
N LEU A 353 -13.73 15.35 -19.62
CA LEU A 353 -13.35 14.05 -20.17
C LEU A 353 -13.84 13.88 -21.62
N GLU A 354 -15.09 14.24 -21.91
CA GLU A 354 -15.67 14.16 -23.24
C GLU A 354 -14.91 15.04 -24.24
N ARG A 355 -14.59 16.27 -23.85
CA ARG A 355 -13.80 17.22 -24.66
C ARG A 355 -12.39 16.72 -24.96
N ALA A 356 -11.83 15.88 -24.09
CA ALA A 356 -10.49 15.35 -24.26
C ALA A 356 -10.41 14.25 -25.33
N ASN A 357 -11.53 13.66 -25.75
CA ASN A 357 -11.54 12.69 -26.85
C ASN A 357 -10.90 13.30 -28.10
N GLY A 358 -10.00 12.53 -28.73
CA GLY A 358 -9.19 12.98 -29.86
C GLY A 358 -7.86 13.64 -29.50
N ALA A 359 -7.58 13.91 -28.22
CA ALA A 359 -6.24 14.31 -27.75
C ALA A 359 -5.29 13.12 -27.51
N PHE A 360 -5.84 11.90 -27.50
CA PHE A 360 -5.17 10.61 -27.40
C PHE A 360 -5.95 9.57 -28.23
N PRO A 361 -5.37 8.41 -28.60
CA PRO A 361 -5.99 7.45 -29.51
C PRO A 361 -7.24 6.73 -28.98
N GLY A 362 -7.22 6.33 -27.71
CA GLY A 362 -8.24 5.49 -27.09
C GLY A 362 -9.53 6.25 -26.79
N PRO A 363 -10.71 5.63 -26.97
CA PRO A 363 -11.99 6.27 -26.66
C PRO A 363 -12.21 6.35 -25.13
N VAL A 364 -12.68 7.50 -24.66
CA VAL A 364 -13.08 7.71 -23.26
C VAL A 364 -14.57 8.03 -23.20
N GLU A 365 -15.33 7.25 -22.43
CA GLU A 365 -16.71 7.58 -22.06
C GLU A 365 -16.78 7.90 -20.55
N ALA A 366 -17.55 8.93 -20.19
CA ALA A 366 -17.69 9.39 -18.80
C ALA A 366 -19.17 9.43 -18.38
N TYR A 367 -19.43 9.03 -17.14
CA TYR A 367 -20.79 8.82 -16.61
C TYR A 367 -20.91 9.32 -15.17
N GLY A 368 -22.11 9.73 -14.79
CA GLY A 368 -22.40 10.40 -13.51
C GLY A 368 -22.92 9.45 -12.43
N ARG A 369 -23.48 10.03 -11.36
CA ARG A 369 -24.01 9.26 -10.22
C ARG A 369 -25.14 8.29 -10.57
N ASP A 370 -25.98 8.65 -11.54
CA ASP A 370 -27.23 7.94 -11.88
C ASP A 370 -26.98 6.70 -12.74
N ASP A 371 -25.79 6.61 -13.34
CA ASP A 371 -25.36 5.46 -14.12
C ASP A 371 -24.83 4.37 -13.18
N SER A 372 -25.34 3.14 -13.32
CA SER A 372 -24.92 2.03 -12.46
C SER A 372 -23.54 1.49 -12.87
N PRO A 373 -22.78 0.86 -11.95
CA PRO A 373 -21.56 0.15 -12.31
C PRO A 373 -21.75 -0.85 -13.45
N GLU A 374 -22.86 -1.61 -13.45
CA GLU A 374 -23.16 -2.58 -14.50
C GLU A 374 -23.36 -1.90 -15.85
N PHE A 375 -24.06 -0.75 -15.89
CA PHE A 375 -24.20 0.02 -17.12
C PHE A 375 -22.84 0.49 -17.65
N CYS A 376 -22.01 1.08 -16.79
CA CYS A 376 -20.67 1.55 -17.18
C CYS A 376 -19.77 0.40 -17.66
N VAL A 377 -19.83 -0.77 -17.02
CA VAL A 377 -19.09 -1.95 -17.49
C VAL A 377 -19.61 -2.45 -18.83
N GLU A 378 -20.93 -2.42 -19.08
CA GLU A 378 -21.47 -2.76 -20.41
C GLU A 378 -20.99 -1.81 -21.51
N ARG A 379 -20.81 -0.53 -21.17
CA ARG A 379 -20.19 0.43 -22.07
C ARG A 379 -18.74 0.07 -22.35
N LEU A 380 -17.98 -0.29 -21.31
CA LEU A 380 -16.58 -0.72 -21.48
C LEU A 380 -16.46 -1.96 -22.37
N VAL A 381 -17.31 -2.97 -22.16
CA VAL A 381 -17.36 -4.18 -23.01
C VAL A 381 -17.54 -3.79 -24.47
N LYS A 382 -18.52 -2.93 -24.77
CA LYS A 382 -18.78 -2.47 -26.15
C LYS A 382 -17.59 -1.71 -26.74
N LEU A 383 -16.90 -0.88 -25.96
CA LEU A 383 -15.75 -0.17 -26.47
C LEU A 383 -14.59 -1.13 -26.78
N VAL A 384 -14.31 -2.08 -25.88
CA VAL A 384 -13.27 -3.11 -26.08
C VAL A 384 -13.56 -3.97 -27.31
N GLU A 385 -14.81 -4.32 -27.58
CA GLU A 385 -15.19 -5.08 -28.78
C GLU A 385 -15.06 -4.30 -30.09
N ASN A 386 -15.16 -2.96 -30.04
CA ASN A 386 -15.19 -2.10 -31.22
C ASN A 386 -13.91 -1.29 -31.45
N TYR A 387 -12.90 -1.45 -30.60
CA TYR A 387 -11.66 -0.69 -30.68
C TYR A 387 -10.46 -1.64 -30.72
N THR A 388 -9.53 -1.36 -31.63
CA THR A 388 -8.26 -2.08 -31.74
C THR A 388 -7.12 -1.12 -31.40
N PRO A 389 -6.41 -1.34 -30.28
CA PRO A 389 -5.24 -0.55 -29.91
C PRO A 389 -4.16 -0.55 -31.00
N ALA A 390 -3.46 0.57 -31.16
CA ALA A 390 -2.23 0.60 -31.95
C ALA A 390 -1.15 -0.31 -31.33
N GLU A 391 -0.31 -0.95 -32.16
CA GLU A 391 0.77 -1.83 -31.67
C GLU A 391 1.82 -1.07 -30.85
N THR A 392 2.07 0.19 -31.21
CA THR A 392 3.06 1.05 -30.54
C THR A 392 2.46 2.42 -30.26
N VAL A 393 2.74 2.92 -29.06
CA VAL A 393 2.33 4.24 -28.60
C VAL A 393 3.59 4.96 -28.16
N THR A 394 3.80 6.16 -28.68
CA THR A 394 4.88 7.04 -28.22
C THR A 394 4.30 8.02 -27.20
N PRO A 395 4.85 8.14 -25.98
CA PRO A 395 4.42 9.15 -25.02
C PRO A 395 4.47 10.56 -25.63
N ARG A 396 3.60 11.45 -25.14
CA ARG A 396 3.58 12.84 -25.59
C ARG A 396 4.82 13.57 -25.07
N GLU A 397 5.64 14.05 -25.99
CA GLU A 397 6.78 14.89 -25.66
C GLU A 397 6.36 16.34 -25.36
N ALA A 398 7.20 17.04 -24.57
CA ALA A 398 7.05 18.47 -24.38
C ALA A 398 7.24 19.19 -25.73
N PRO A 399 6.31 20.08 -26.13
CA PRO A 399 6.46 20.81 -27.38
C PRO A 399 7.66 21.76 -27.29
N PRO A 400 8.40 21.97 -28.40
CA PRO A 400 9.44 22.99 -28.44
C PRO A 400 8.82 24.37 -28.19
N MET A 401 9.45 25.16 -27.33
CA MET A 401 8.98 26.49 -26.97
C MET A 401 9.92 27.56 -27.51
N ALA A 402 9.36 28.58 -28.16
CA ALA A 402 10.15 29.69 -28.71
C ALA A 402 10.60 30.65 -27.60
N GLU A 403 9.70 31.00 -26.68
CA GLU A 403 9.99 31.90 -25.56
C GLU A 403 9.52 31.29 -24.23
N PRO A 404 10.26 30.31 -23.67
CA PRO A 404 9.83 29.60 -22.49
C PRO A 404 9.91 30.46 -21.22
N TYR A 405 8.78 30.59 -20.53
CA TYR A 405 8.71 31.01 -19.13
C TYR A 405 8.43 29.82 -18.24
N THR A 406 9.35 29.51 -17.34
CA THR A 406 9.27 28.31 -16.50
C THR A 406 9.32 28.61 -15.02
N PHE A 407 8.75 27.73 -14.19
CA PHE A 407 8.93 27.67 -12.74
C PHE A 407 8.69 26.26 -12.21
N GLU A 408 9.23 25.96 -11.03
CA GLU A 408 9.09 24.66 -10.39
C GLU A 408 7.88 24.60 -9.44
N THR A 409 7.42 23.38 -9.19
CA THR A 409 6.29 23.05 -8.30
C THR A 409 6.77 22.28 -7.06
N ILE A 410 5.87 22.11 -6.07
CA ILE A 410 6.15 21.40 -4.81
C ILE A 410 6.67 19.96 -4.98
N SER A 411 6.35 19.29 -6.08
CA SER A 411 6.75 17.91 -6.33
C SER A 411 8.06 17.80 -7.14
N GLY A 412 8.76 18.91 -7.39
CA GLY A 412 9.88 18.97 -8.34
C GLY A 412 9.46 18.92 -9.81
N GLY A 413 8.16 19.06 -10.11
CA GLY A 413 7.67 19.22 -11.49
C GLY A 413 7.92 20.63 -12.02
N THR A 414 7.93 20.80 -13.34
CA THR A 414 8.16 22.07 -14.02
C THR A 414 6.90 22.52 -14.75
N VAL A 415 6.49 23.78 -14.54
CA VAL A 415 5.48 24.46 -15.35
C VAL A 415 6.18 25.31 -16.39
N ALA A 416 5.76 25.22 -17.64
CA ALA A 416 6.30 25.99 -18.75
C ALA A 416 5.17 26.64 -19.57
N TYR A 417 5.35 27.90 -19.93
CA TYR A 417 4.51 28.62 -20.88
C TYR A 417 5.37 29.18 -22.00
N ASP A 418 5.01 28.90 -23.25
CA ASP A 418 5.59 29.58 -24.41
C ASP A 418 4.95 30.96 -24.56
N HIS A 419 5.69 32.00 -24.21
CA HIS A 419 5.24 33.39 -24.29
C HIS A 419 4.93 33.83 -25.72
N ALA A 420 5.60 33.25 -26.73
CA ALA A 420 5.31 33.54 -28.12
C ALA A 420 3.89 33.10 -28.51
N LEU A 421 3.45 31.92 -28.06
CA LEU A 421 2.08 31.44 -28.27
C LEU A 421 1.07 32.16 -27.39
N CYS A 422 1.46 32.45 -26.14
CA CYS A 422 0.60 33.07 -25.16
C CYS A 422 0.26 34.52 -25.49
N ALA A 423 1.18 35.27 -26.11
CA ALA A 423 0.95 36.66 -26.55
C ALA A 423 -0.28 36.78 -27.48
N HIS A 424 -0.56 35.73 -28.26
CA HIS A 424 -1.69 35.68 -29.20
C HIS A 424 -2.90 34.89 -28.70
N CYS A 425 -2.88 34.44 -27.43
CA CYS A 425 -3.98 33.67 -26.84
C CYS A 425 -5.10 34.62 -26.36
N GLU A 426 -6.26 34.63 -27.01
CA GLU A 426 -7.36 35.55 -26.65
C GLU A 426 -8.03 35.15 -25.34
N THR A 427 -8.20 33.85 -25.10
CA THR A 427 -9.00 33.37 -23.96
C THR A 427 -8.28 33.49 -22.62
N LYS A 428 -6.94 33.47 -22.65
CA LYS A 428 -6.04 33.35 -21.49
C LYS A 428 -6.55 32.31 -20.50
N ALA A 429 -7.01 31.16 -21.02
CA ALA A 429 -7.75 30.16 -20.24
C ALA A 429 -6.99 29.68 -18.99
N CYS A 430 -5.65 29.61 -19.04
CA CYS A 430 -4.80 29.26 -17.90
C CYS A 430 -4.94 30.22 -16.71
N ILE A 431 -5.14 31.52 -16.94
CA ILE A 431 -5.32 32.52 -15.87
C ILE A 431 -6.66 32.32 -15.19
N LYS A 432 -7.73 32.10 -15.97
CA LYS A 432 -9.08 31.84 -15.45
C LYS A 432 -9.16 30.53 -14.68
N ALA A 433 -8.42 29.51 -15.12
CA ALA A 433 -8.34 28.21 -14.46
C ALA A 433 -7.51 28.24 -13.16
N CYS A 434 -6.68 29.27 -12.97
CA CYS A 434 -5.81 29.42 -11.81
C CYS A 434 -6.59 29.92 -10.58
N VAL A 435 -7.38 29.04 -9.98
CA VAL A 435 -8.16 29.30 -8.74
C VAL A 435 -7.34 29.93 -7.62
N PRO A 436 -6.10 29.46 -7.29
CA PRO A 436 -5.31 30.08 -6.23
C PRO A 436 -4.65 31.40 -6.65
N GLN A 437 -4.84 31.86 -7.89
CA GLN A 437 -4.33 33.13 -8.42
C GLN A 437 -2.81 33.28 -8.31
N ILE A 438 -2.08 32.16 -8.40
CA ILE A 438 -0.62 32.15 -8.46
C ILE A 438 -0.09 32.62 -9.82
N LEU A 439 -0.97 32.77 -10.81
CA LEU A 439 -0.66 33.30 -12.14
C LEU A 439 -1.38 34.64 -12.35
N SER A 440 -0.69 35.58 -12.97
CA SER A 440 -1.23 36.85 -13.46
C SER A 440 -0.71 37.11 -14.88
N LEU A 441 -1.11 38.23 -15.47
CA LEU A 441 -0.61 38.66 -16.77
C LEU A 441 0.42 39.77 -16.61
N ASP A 442 1.57 39.62 -17.28
CA ASP A 442 2.49 40.71 -17.56
C ASP A 442 2.36 41.05 -19.05
N GLY A 443 1.65 42.14 -19.35
CA GLY A 443 1.13 42.39 -20.69
C GLY A 443 0.15 41.29 -21.12
N GLU A 444 0.52 40.51 -22.15
CA GLU A 444 -0.33 39.47 -22.75
C GLU A 444 0.08 38.04 -22.38
N VAL A 445 1.07 37.86 -21.51
CA VAL A 445 1.66 36.54 -21.22
C VAL A 445 1.53 36.16 -19.74
N PRO A 446 1.32 34.87 -19.42
CA PRO A 446 1.12 34.41 -18.06
C PRO A 446 2.45 34.37 -17.28
N VAL A 447 2.49 35.04 -16.14
CA VAL A 447 3.63 35.03 -15.21
C VAL A 447 3.19 34.65 -13.81
N LEU A 448 4.13 34.28 -12.94
CA LEU A 448 3.85 34.10 -11.52
C LEU A 448 3.45 35.42 -10.86
N ASN A 449 2.34 35.38 -10.13
CA ASN A 449 1.86 36.45 -9.25
C ASN A 449 2.40 36.31 -7.81
N ILE A 450 3.20 35.28 -7.57
CA ILE A 450 3.88 34.97 -6.31
C ILE A 450 5.37 34.81 -6.59
N THR A 451 6.18 34.70 -5.54
CA THR A 451 7.60 34.39 -5.73
C THR A 451 7.79 32.95 -6.22
N ARG A 452 8.90 32.70 -6.93
CA ARG A 452 9.31 31.34 -7.34
C ARG A 452 9.47 30.40 -6.14
N GLU A 453 9.95 30.92 -5.01
CA GLU A 453 10.11 30.15 -3.76
C GLU A 453 8.76 29.75 -3.15
N GLU A 454 7.76 30.64 -3.17
CA GLU A 454 6.40 30.28 -2.74
C GLU A 454 5.78 29.23 -3.66
N ALA A 455 5.99 29.31 -4.97
CA ALA A 455 5.53 28.28 -5.91
C ALA A 455 6.13 26.89 -5.60
N LYS A 456 7.42 26.84 -5.22
CA LYS A 456 8.11 25.61 -4.79
C LYS A 456 7.63 25.07 -3.44
N ARG A 457 7.19 25.94 -2.53
CA ARG A 457 6.74 25.55 -1.18
C ARG A 457 5.26 25.15 -1.11
N GLY A 458 4.53 25.37 -2.19
CA GLY A 458 3.10 25.08 -2.27
C GLY A 458 2.25 26.36 -2.21
N GLY A 459 1.22 26.35 -3.06
CA GLY A 459 0.31 27.48 -3.30
C GLY A 459 -0.69 27.16 -4.41
N CYS A 460 -0.43 26.13 -5.21
CA CYS A 460 -1.34 25.55 -6.20
C CYS A 460 -1.22 24.02 -6.21
N ILE A 461 -2.21 23.35 -6.81
CA ILE A 461 -2.22 21.91 -7.11
C ILE A 461 -1.46 21.60 -8.42
N GLU A 462 -0.23 22.12 -8.54
CA GLU A 462 0.70 21.84 -9.65
C GLU A 462 0.19 22.24 -11.05
N CYS A 463 -0.74 23.21 -11.12
CA CYS A 463 -1.19 23.86 -12.37
C CYS A 463 -1.85 22.94 -13.43
N LEU A 464 -2.28 21.71 -13.12
CA LEU A 464 -2.91 20.84 -14.12
C LEU A 464 -4.19 21.44 -14.72
N ALA A 465 -5.00 22.13 -13.92
CA ALA A 465 -6.17 22.85 -14.45
C ALA A 465 -5.74 23.87 -15.52
N CYS A 466 -4.63 24.59 -15.28
CA CYS A 466 -4.11 25.57 -16.21
C CYS A 466 -3.63 24.91 -17.51
N GLU A 467 -2.98 23.74 -17.48
CA GLU A 467 -2.59 23.01 -18.70
C GLU A 467 -3.82 22.59 -19.49
N VAL A 468 -4.75 21.91 -18.84
CA VAL A 468 -5.93 21.31 -19.49
C VAL A 468 -6.74 22.41 -20.16
N GLU A 469 -7.05 23.50 -19.45
CA GLU A 469 -7.79 24.60 -20.07
C GLU A 469 -6.95 25.34 -21.13
N CYS A 470 -5.63 25.49 -20.97
CA CYS A 470 -4.77 26.09 -22.00
C CYS A 470 -4.74 25.25 -23.28
N TYR A 471 -4.76 23.93 -23.16
CA TYR A 471 -4.69 23.01 -24.29
C TYR A 471 -6.01 23.00 -25.10
N PHE A 472 -7.15 22.93 -24.41
CA PHE A 472 -8.45 22.79 -25.07
C PHE A 472 -9.15 24.12 -25.37
N GLN A 473 -8.89 25.17 -24.59
CA GLN A 473 -9.56 26.46 -24.74
C GLN A 473 -8.59 27.61 -25.05
N GLY A 474 -7.29 27.37 -25.07
CA GLY A 474 -6.27 28.36 -25.38
C GLY A 474 -5.42 27.98 -26.59
N ASN A 475 -4.26 28.63 -26.71
CA ASN A 475 -3.33 28.41 -27.82
C ASN A 475 -2.31 27.29 -27.56
N LYS A 476 -2.58 26.37 -26.62
CA LYS A 476 -1.67 25.24 -26.30
C LYS A 476 -0.25 25.66 -25.90
N GLY A 477 -0.08 26.88 -25.41
CA GLY A 477 1.23 27.42 -25.01
C GLY A 477 1.72 26.91 -23.65
N GLY A 478 0.85 26.33 -22.82
CA GLY A 478 1.19 25.78 -21.52
C GLY A 478 1.50 24.28 -21.57
N TYR A 479 2.54 23.86 -20.88
CA TYR A 479 2.91 22.45 -20.67
C TYR A 479 3.43 22.25 -19.25
N ILE A 480 2.93 21.24 -18.55
CA ILE A 480 3.40 20.90 -17.20
C ILE A 480 4.02 19.51 -17.24
N THR A 481 5.27 19.43 -16.76
CA THR A 481 5.98 18.18 -16.54
C THR A 481 5.88 17.81 -15.08
N LEU A 482 5.17 16.73 -14.77
CA LEU A 482 5.11 16.17 -13.42
C LEU A 482 5.83 14.82 -13.38
N PRO A 483 6.96 14.71 -12.65
CA PRO A 483 7.66 13.45 -12.53
C PRO A 483 6.84 12.46 -11.69
N VAL A 484 6.98 11.19 -12.04
CA VAL A 484 6.63 10.03 -11.20
C VAL A 484 7.94 9.32 -10.87
N PRO A 485 8.64 9.68 -9.77
CA PRO A 485 9.97 9.16 -9.50
C PRO A 485 10.00 7.62 -9.47
N GLY A 486 10.90 7.04 -10.27
CA GLY A 486 11.05 5.59 -10.42
C GLY A 486 10.21 4.96 -11.53
N LEU A 487 9.34 5.73 -12.18
CA LEU A 487 8.64 5.28 -13.38
C LEU A 487 9.37 5.78 -14.62
N ASP A 488 9.75 4.87 -15.52
CA ASP A 488 10.29 5.23 -16.84
C ASP A 488 9.22 6.02 -17.63
N GLU A 489 9.66 7.02 -18.40
CA GLU A 489 8.78 8.00 -19.08
C GLU A 489 7.92 7.42 -20.21
#